data_AF-A0A653MF10-F1
#
_entry.id   AF-A0A653MF10-F1
#
_cell.length_a   1.000
_cell.length_b   1.000
_cell.length_c   1.000
_cell.angle_alpha   90.00
_cell.angle_beta   90.00
_cell.angle_gamma   90.00
#
_symmetry.space_group_name_H-M   'P 1'
#
loop_
_entity.id
_entity.type
_entity.pdbx_description
1 polymer ?
#
loop_
_entity_poly.entity_id
_entity_poly.type
_entity_poly.pdbx_seq_one_letter_code
_entity_poly.pdbx_strand_id
1 'polypeptide(L)'
;MPVDPTMVDAMLGTFRDLLSGVRSAGSTGEDVDEMADALAAMEALGQELGDVGDFSAKLAGGGYYQRFTDAYTRVMTAAAGGGTTGAPATIPDDETLLAQSLQAYEGSLQQLRSMSGQEEAIGVLEQLIAIGRSGVSYPVFLRQVDEAGLNEALGGTITPTRETLVAAVEHSRSTGDVARGAEAAALLSRRDAMAAASPSGSVDPFTFELERFRIASQHAPAIALRDAVVQRIPRLLDLVIDWLDAHTSWAAHDDRFAGSDAAQTRRRIEMARECNPGFYAVRATQFAEAFGPAPWWQRPELQQERAAERILWTDARMQLALDAIPACVPMATAPPELVARAEAFGPNAF
;
A
#
# COMPACT_ATOMS: atom_id res chain seq x y z
N MET A 1 -17.72 6.93 9.41
CA MET A 1 -17.77 8.40 9.59
C MET A 1 -17.72 9.00 8.20
N PRO A 2 -18.42 10.09 7.89
CA PRO A 2 -18.24 10.77 6.60
C PRO A 2 -16.79 11.23 6.44
N VAL A 3 -16.36 11.43 5.20
CA VAL A 3 -15.06 12.04 4.89
C VAL A 3 -14.99 13.43 5.54
N ASP A 4 -13.79 13.83 5.98
CA ASP A 4 -13.60 15.14 6.59
C ASP A 4 -14.12 16.26 5.66
N PRO A 5 -15.02 17.12 6.14
CA PRO A 5 -15.62 18.19 5.34
C PRO A 5 -14.60 19.12 4.68
N THR A 6 -13.43 19.34 5.29
CA THR A 6 -12.37 20.19 4.72
C THR A 6 -11.72 19.55 3.49
N MET A 7 -11.64 18.21 3.46
CA MET A 7 -11.15 17.45 2.31
C MET A 7 -12.20 17.39 1.20
N VAL A 8 -13.48 17.20 1.55
CA VAL A 8 -14.58 17.28 0.56
C VAL A 8 -14.66 18.68 -0.04
N ASP A 9 -14.44 19.72 0.75
CA ASP A 9 -14.44 21.11 0.31
C ASP A 9 -13.25 21.43 -0.61
N ALA A 10 -12.05 20.94 -0.28
CA ALA A 10 -10.88 21.09 -1.15
C ALA A 10 -11.06 20.42 -2.53
N MET A 11 -11.83 19.33 -2.60
CA MET A 11 -12.05 18.59 -3.85
C MET A 11 -13.28 19.04 -4.64
N LEU A 12 -14.35 19.50 -3.97
CA LEU A 12 -15.63 19.83 -4.60
C LEU A 12 -15.98 21.34 -4.58
N GLY A 13 -15.20 22.15 -3.87
CA GLY A 13 -15.46 23.59 -3.69
C GLY A 13 -15.58 24.33 -5.02
N THR A 14 -14.64 24.11 -5.93
CA THR A 14 -14.66 24.73 -7.27
C THR A 14 -15.91 24.35 -8.07
N PHE A 15 -16.42 23.13 -7.93
CA PHE A 15 -17.65 22.68 -8.62
C PHE A 15 -18.90 23.36 -8.04
N ARG A 16 -18.96 23.58 -6.72
CA ARG A 16 -20.03 24.37 -6.09
C ARG A 16 -20.02 25.81 -6.58
N ASP A 17 -18.84 26.41 -6.65
CA ASP A 17 -18.69 27.79 -7.12
C ASP A 17 -19.12 27.93 -8.58
N LEU A 18 -18.77 26.96 -9.43
CA LEU A 18 -19.21 26.93 -10.83
C LEU A 18 -20.72 26.77 -10.98
N LEU A 19 -21.35 25.82 -10.27
CA LEU A 19 -22.81 25.63 -10.33
C LEU A 19 -23.57 26.85 -9.78
N SER A 20 -23.06 27.44 -8.69
CA SER A 20 -23.59 28.68 -8.11
C SER A 20 -23.48 29.84 -9.09
N GLY A 21 -22.34 29.95 -9.79
CA GLY A 21 -22.11 30.94 -10.83
C GLY A 21 -23.10 30.81 -12.00
N VAL A 22 -23.31 29.60 -12.50
CA VAL A 22 -24.26 29.32 -13.59
C VAL A 22 -25.71 29.65 -13.19
N ARG A 23 -26.14 29.26 -11.99
CA ARG A 23 -27.49 29.56 -11.49
C ARG A 23 -27.69 31.05 -11.25
N SER A 24 -26.68 31.72 -10.72
CA SER A 24 -26.71 33.17 -10.46
C SER A 24 -26.67 34.00 -11.75
N ALA A 25 -26.13 33.44 -12.85
CA ALA A 25 -26.19 34.01 -14.20
C ALA A 25 -27.55 33.82 -14.89
N GLY A 26 -28.51 33.12 -14.25
CA GLY A 26 -29.85 32.91 -14.79
C GLY A 26 -29.95 31.78 -15.82
N SER A 27 -28.89 31.00 -16.01
CA SER A 27 -28.93 29.78 -16.84
C SER A 27 -29.80 28.72 -16.16
N THR A 28 -30.76 28.20 -16.91
CA THR A 28 -31.69 27.17 -16.47
C THR A 28 -31.87 26.16 -17.61
N GLY A 29 -32.19 24.91 -17.28
CA GLY A 29 -32.39 23.85 -18.27
C GLY A 29 -31.71 22.54 -17.89
N GLU A 30 -31.89 21.54 -18.75
CA GLU A 30 -31.48 20.15 -18.52
C GLU A 30 -29.99 20.00 -18.21
N ASP A 31 -29.12 20.77 -18.88
CA ASP A 31 -27.68 20.73 -18.61
C ASP A 31 -27.31 21.34 -17.23
N VAL A 32 -28.04 22.33 -16.73
CA VAL A 32 -27.81 22.91 -15.39
C VAL A 32 -28.31 21.96 -14.30
N ASP A 33 -29.39 21.23 -14.57
CA ASP A 33 -29.89 20.18 -13.69
C ASP A 33 -28.93 18.98 -13.67
N GLU A 34 -28.35 18.60 -14.82
CA GLU A 34 -27.33 17.55 -14.90
C GLU A 34 -26.04 17.92 -14.14
N MET A 35 -25.62 19.18 -14.18
CA MET A 35 -24.53 19.67 -13.32
C MET A 35 -24.87 19.56 -11.83
N ALA A 36 -26.11 19.92 -11.46
CA ALA A 36 -26.56 19.85 -10.06
C ALA A 36 -26.64 18.41 -9.55
N ASP A 37 -27.15 17.49 -10.37
CA ASP A 37 -27.26 16.08 -10.05
C ASP A 37 -25.88 15.41 -9.95
N ALA A 38 -24.97 15.74 -10.85
CA ALA A 38 -23.59 15.25 -10.78
C ALA A 38 -22.89 15.71 -9.49
N LEU A 39 -23.03 16.99 -9.12
CA LEU A 39 -22.44 17.52 -7.90
C LEU A 39 -23.09 16.93 -6.64
N ALA A 40 -24.42 16.78 -6.61
CA ALA A 40 -25.13 16.16 -5.50
C ALA A 40 -24.70 14.69 -5.31
N ALA A 41 -24.46 13.95 -6.40
CA ALA A 41 -23.93 12.60 -6.34
C ALA A 41 -22.50 12.55 -5.77
N MET A 42 -21.64 13.50 -6.14
CA MET A 42 -20.30 13.62 -5.55
C MET A 42 -20.36 13.94 -4.05
N GLU A 43 -21.25 14.83 -3.63
CA GLU A 43 -21.42 15.19 -2.22
C GLU A 43 -22.01 14.05 -1.39
N ALA A 44 -22.95 13.29 -1.95
CA ALA A 44 -23.50 12.09 -1.33
C ALA A 44 -22.40 11.06 -1.06
N LEU A 45 -21.47 10.86 -1.99
CA LEU A 45 -20.33 9.96 -1.79
C LEU A 45 -19.43 10.40 -0.63
N GLY A 46 -19.23 11.70 -0.42
CA GLY A 46 -18.46 12.23 0.70
C GLY A 46 -19.14 12.03 2.06
N GLN A 47 -20.47 11.94 2.06
CA GLN A 47 -21.27 11.65 3.26
C GLN A 47 -21.36 10.15 3.56
N GLU A 48 -21.42 9.32 2.52
CA GLU A 48 -21.54 7.86 2.62
C GLU A 48 -20.21 7.17 2.95
N LEU A 49 -19.11 7.67 2.38
CA LEU A 49 -17.80 7.06 2.55
C LEU A 49 -17.04 7.67 3.72
N GLY A 50 -16.23 6.84 4.37
CA GLY A 50 -15.41 7.26 5.51
C GLY A 50 -13.92 7.18 5.31
N ASP A 51 -13.50 6.78 4.13
CA ASP A 51 -12.12 6.73 3.71
C ASP A 51 -11.92 7.67 2.52
N VAL A 52 -10.92 8.54 2.61
CA VAL A 52 -10.61 9.56 1.60
C VAL A 52 -10.11 8.93 0.31
N GLY A 53 -9.40 7.80 0.40
CA GLY A 53 -8.95 7.03 -0.74
C GLY A 53 -10.11 6.39 -1.49
N ASP A 54 -11.05 5.76 -0.78
CA ASP A 54 -12.27 5.20 -1.39
C ASP A 54 -13.15 6.28 -2.02
N PHE A 55 -13.27 7.44 -1.36
CA PHE A 55 -14.00 8.60 -1.88
C PHE A 55 -13.36 9.14 -3.17
N SER A 56 -12.05 9.36 -3.15
CA SER A 56 -11.30 9.82 -4.32
C SER A 56 -11.39 8.82 -5.49
N ALA A 57 -11.25 7.52 -5.19
CA ALA A 57 -11.35 6.46 -6.20
C ALA A 57 -12.75 6.38 -6.83
N LYS A 58 -13.83 6.53 -6.05
CA LYS A 58 -15.20 6.53 -6.60
C LYS A 58 -15.52 7.80 -7.37
N LEU A 59 -14.98 8.96 -6.97
CA LEU A 59 -15.12 10.20 -7.72
C LEU A 59 -14.42 10.12 -9.08
N ALA A 60 -13.20 9.59 -9.11
CA ALA A 60 -12.42 9.41 -10.34
C ALA A 60 -13.02 8.32 -11.26
N GLY A 61 -13.47 7.20 -10.71
CA GLY A 61 -14.02 6.08 -11.48
C GLY A 61 -15.51 6.19 -11.85
N GLY A 62 -16.26 7.09 -11.20
CA GLY A 62 -17.71 7.23 -11.40
C GLY A 62 -18.12 8.15 -12.55
N GLY A 63 -17.15 8.76 -13.25
CA GLY A 63 -17.40 9.68 -14.36
C GLY A 63 -18.14 10.96 -13.95
N TYR A 64 -18.25 11.24 -12.64
CA TYR A 64 -18.99 12.39 -12.13
C TYR A 64 -18.37 13.72 -12.58
N TYR A 65 -17.03 13.82 -12.52
CA TYR A 65 -16.31 15.02 -12.94
C TYR A 65 -16.49 15.28 -14.43
N GLN A 66 -16.43 14.23 -15.24
CA GLN A 66 -16.66 14.32 -16.67
C GLN A 66 -18.10 14.74 -16.97
N ARG A 67 -19.11 14.14 -16.32
CA ARG A 67 -20.52 14.53 -16.50
C ARG A 67 -20.77 16.00 -16.13
N PHE A 68 -20.24 16.45 -15.00
CA PHE A 68 -20.34 17.85 -14.60
C PHE A 68 -19.69 18.78 -15.62
N THR A 69 -18.48 18.44 -16.07
CA THR A 69 -17.69 19.27 -17.00
C THR A 69 -18.29 19.28 -18.40
N ASP A 70 -18.81 18.15 -18.88
CA ASP A 70 -19.49 18.04 -20.17
C ASP A 70 -20.79 18.84 -20.18
N ALA A 71 -21.59 18.73 -19.11
CA ALA A 71 -22.82 19.51 -18.93
C ALA A 71 -22.52 21.00 -18.81
N TYR A 72 -21.50 21.37 -18.03
CA TYR A 72 -21.02 22.75 -17.93
C TYR A 72 -20.58 23.28 -19.30
N THR A 73 -19.82 22.52 -20.07
CA THR A 73 -19.38 22.91 -21.41
C THR A 73 -20.57 23.11 -22.35
N ARG A 74 -21.62 22.28 -22.25
CA ARG A 74 -22.86 22.46 -23.01
C ARG A 74 -23.62 23.72 -22.60
N VAL A 75 -23.75 24.00 -21.29
CA VAL A 75 -24.32 25.26 -20.79
C VAL A 75 -23.57 26.46 -21.35
N MET A 76 -22.23 26.42 -21.34
CA MET A 76 -21.38 27.50 -21.85
C MET A 76 -21.49 27.66 -23.38
N THR A 77 -21.57 26.56 -24.11
CA THR A 77 -21.70 26.56 -25.58
C THR A 77 -23.10 27.05 -26.02
N ALA A 78 -24.15 26.66 -25.29
CA ALA A 78 -25.51 27.13 -25.52
C ALA A 78 -25.65 28.64 -25.21
N ALA A 79 -24.99 29.13 -24.15
CA ALA A 79 -24.91 30.54 -23.82
C ALA A 79 -24.15 31.36 -24.88
N ALA A 80 -23.15 30.76 -25.56
CA ALA A 80 -22.39 31.41 -26.63
C ALA A 80 -23.13 31.42 -27.99
N GLY A 81 -24.05 30.48 -28.23
CA GLY A 81 -24.79 30.34 -29.50
C GLY A 81 -26.17 31.03 -29.55
N GLY A 82 -26.69 31.49 -28.41
CA GLY A 82 -28.04 32.07 -28.29
C GLY A 82 -28.03 33.59 -28.12
N GLY A 83 -28.50 34.32 -29.13
CA GLY A 83 -28.68 35.78 -29.09
C GLY A 83 -29.83 36.24 -28.20
N THR A 84 -29.74 36.04 -26.88
CA THR A 84 -30.65 36.64 -25.90
C THR A 84 -29.96 37.73 -25.10
N THR A 85 -30.49 38.94 -25.26
CA THR A 85 -30.15 40.19 -24.57
C THR A 85 -30.36 40.06 -23.06
N GLY A 86 -29.26 39.93 -22.32
CA GLY A 86 -29.25 39.96 -20.86
C GLY A 86 -27.90 39.55 -20.29
N ALA A 87 -26.87 40.38 -20.48
CA ALA A 87 -25.61 40.22 -19.73
C ALA A 87 -25.91 40.32 -18.22
N PRO A 88 -25.41 39.38 -17.40
CA PRO A 88 -24.31 39.76 -16.50
C PRO A 88 -23.33 38.62 -16.13
N ALA A 89 -22.24 39.05 -15.46
CA ALA A 89 -21.10 38.31 -14.91
C ALA A 89 -20.04 37.90 -15.95
N THR A 90 -18.94 38.64 -15.93
CA THR A 90 -17.71 38.44 -16.69
C THR A 90 -17.29 36.97 -16.62
N ILE A 91 -17.37 36.30 -17.77
CA ILE A 91 -16.74 34.99 -18.00
C ILE A 91 -15.25 35.17 -17.66
N PRO A 92 -14.65 34.39 -16.74
CA PRO A 92 -13.21 34.39 -16.57
C PRO A 92 -12.60 34.00 -17.91
N ASP A 93 -11.81 34.88 -18.51
CA ASP A 93 -11.12 34.55 -19.75
C ASP A 93 -10.17 33.35 -19.53
N ASP A 94 -9.81 32.65 -20.61
CA ASP A 94 -8.91 31.49 -20.56
C ASP A 94 -7.59 31.83 -19.85
N GLU A 95 -7.16 33.10 -19.93
CA GLU A 95 -5.95 33.60 -19.28
C GLU A 95 -6.11 33.62 -17.75
N THR A 96 -7.28 34.04 -17.25
CA THR A 96 -7.66 34.05 -15.84
C THR A 96 -7.80 32.62 -15.31
N LEU A 97 -8.42 31.71 -16.07
CA LEU A 97 -8.54 30.31 -15.67
C LEU A 97 -7.17 29.63 -15.58
N LEU A 98 -6.32 29.82 -16.59
CA LEU A 98 -4.96 29.28 -16.59
C LEU A 98 -4.13 29.86 -15.43
N ALA A 99 -4.24 31.16 -15.17
CA ALA A 99 -3.53 31.81 -14.07
C ALA A 99 -3.97 31.27 -12.71
N GLN A 100 -5.28 31.06 -12.50
CA GLN A 100 -5.81 30.47 -11.27
C GLN A 100 -5.36 29.02 -11.09
N SER A 101 -5.40 28.20 -12.14
CA SER A 101 -4.91 26.83 -12.10
C SER A 101 -3.41 26.78 -11.77
N LEU A 102 -2.59 27.59 -12.44
CA LEU A 102 -1.15 27.70 -12.17
C LEU A 102 -0.86 28.13 -10.74
N GLN A 103 -1.61 29.09 -10.21
CA GLN A 103 -1.47 29.54 -8.82
C GLN A 103 -1.77 28.40 -7.83
N ALA A 104 -2.78 27.58 -8.09
CA ALA A 104 -3.10 26.42 -7.26
C ALA A 104 -1.98 25.36 -7.31
N TYR A 105 -1.44 25.04 -8.50
CA TYR A 105 -0.34 24.09 -8.64
C TYR A 105 0.96 24.59 -8.00
N GLU A 106 1.27 25.87 -8.11
CA GLU A 106 2.43 26.50 -7.45
C GLU A 106 2.31 26.48 -5.93
N GLY A 107 1.10 26.69 -5.39
CA GLY A 107 0.81 26.54 -3.97
C GLY A 107 1.04 25.11 -3.48
N SER A 108 0.51 24.12 -4.21
CA SER A 108 0.72 22.70 -3.91
C SER A 108 2.19 22.29 -3.99
N LEU A 109 2.94 22.81 -4.97
CA LEU A 109 4.38 22.55 -5.12
C LEU A 109 5.18 23.10 -3.92
N GLN A 110 4.86 24.30 -3.43
CA GLN A 110 5.51 24.86 -2.24
C GLN A 110 5.24 24.00 -0.99
N GLN A 111 4.02 23.50 -0.85
CA GLN A 111 3.65 22.63 0.26
C GLN A 111 4.41 21.30 0.20
N LEU A 112 4.45 20.64 -0.96
CA LEU A 112 5.10 19.34 -1.13
C LEU A 112 6.63 19.40 -0.95
N ARG A 113 7.27 20.51 -1.30
CA ARG A 113 8.72 20.73 -1.05
C ARG A 113 9.10 20.74 0.43
N SER A 114 8.14 20.95 1.33
CA SER A 114 8.35 20.88 2.77
C SER A 114 8.18 19.47 3.36
N MET A 115 7.77 18.50 2.54
CA MET A 115 7.49 17.11 2.92
C MET A 115 8.55 16.16 2.33
N SER A 116 8.99 15.15 3.09
CA SER A 116 9.91 14.11 2.60
C SER A 116 9.18 13.01 1.82
N GLY A 117 9.79 12.48 0.74
CA GLY A 117 9.24 11.35 -0.03
C GLY A 117 8.19 11.74 -1.08
N GLN A 118 8.22 12.98 -1.55
CA GLN A 118 7.27 13.55 -2.53
C GLN A 118 7.94 13.92 -3.86
N GLU A 119 9.14 13.39 -4.13
CA GLU A 119 9.99 13.79 -5.27
C GLU A 119 9.29 13.59 -6.63
N GLU A 120 8.48 12.54 -6.75
CA GLU A 120 7.72 12.23 -7.97
C GLU A 120 6.56 13.21 -8.21
N ALA A 121 5.76 13.51 -7.17
CA ALA A 121 4.68 14.49 -7.24
C ALA A 121 5.22 15.92 -7.51
N ILE A 122 6.37 16.26 -6.93
CA ILE A 122 7.09 17.51 -7.21
C ILE A 122 7.47 17.58 -8.70
N GLY A 123 8.04 16.52 -9.26
CA GLY A 123 8.42 16.47 -10.67
C GLY A 123 7.23 16.59 -11.64
N VAL A 124 6.09 15.99 -11.30
CA VAL A 124 4.84 16.08 -12.08
C VAL A 124 4.28 17.52 -12.06
N LEU A 125 4.22 18.15 -10.88
CA LEU A 125 3.76 19.54 -10.76
C LEU A 125 4.68 20.52 -11.48
N GLU A 126 6.00 20.30 -11.46
CA GLU A 126 6.95 21.14 -12.19
C GLU A 126 6.75 21.05 -13.71
N GLN A 127 6.48 19.85 -14.25
CA GLN A 127 6.17 19.67 -15.67
C GLN A 127 4.84 20.34 -16.05
N LEU A 128 3.81 20.20 -15.22
CA LEU A 128 2.52 20.81 -15.45
C LEU A 128 2.61 22.35 -15.45
N ILE A 129 3.33 22.93 -14.49
CA ILE A 129 3.58 24.38 -14.43
C ILE A 129 4.37 24.84 -15.66
N ALA A 130 5.35 24.04 -16.14
CA ALA A 130 6.10 24.36 -17.35
C ALA A 130 5.21 24.41 -18.60
N ILE A 131 4.26 23.49 -18.74
CA ILE A 131 3.28 23.49 -19.85
C ILE A 131 2.41 24.74 -19.76
N GLY A 132 1.84 25.05 -18.60
CA GLY A 132 0.99 26.24 -18.46
C GLY A 132 1.74 27.56 -18.67
N ARG A 133 3.04 27.62 -18.35
CA ARG A 133 3.89 28.78 -18.62
C ARG A 133 4.42 28.88 -20.06
N SER A 134 4.13 27.90 -20.91
CA SER A 134 4.59 27.89 -22.31
C SER A 134 3.85 28.88 -23.23
N GLY A 135 2.82 29.57 -22.71
CA GLY A 135 2.01 30.53 -23.47
C GLY A 135 0.86 29.91 -24.27
N VAL A 136 0.44 28.70 -23.90
CA VAL A 136 -0.72 28.01 -24.46
C VAL A 136 -2.03 28.55 -23.85
N SER A 137 -3.14 28.45 -24.60
CA SER A 137 -4.47 28.75 -24.03
C SER A 137 -4.91 27.64 -23.07
N TYR A 138 -5.83 27.96 -22.15
CA TYR A 138 -6.31 27.01 -21.15
C TYR A 138 -6.82 25.67 -21.73
N PRO A 139 -7.60 25.64 -22.84
CA PRO A 139 -7.99 24.37 -23.47
C PRO A 139 -6.83 23.57 -24.05
N VAL A 140 -5.80 24.25 -24.59
CA VAL A 140 -4.60 23.59 -25.14
C VAL A 140 -3.71 23.06 -24.01
N PHE A 141 -3.62 23.80 -22.91
CA PHE A 141 -2.99 23.37 -21.67
C PHE A 141 -3.62 22.07 -21.14
N LEU A 142 -4.94 22.02 -20.97
CA LEU A 142 -5.65 20.82 -20.49
C LEU A 142 -5.40 19.61 -21.41
N ARG A 143 -5.50 19.80 -22.72
CA ARG A 143 -5.22 18.73 -23.68
C ARG A 143 -3.77 18.23 -23.59
N GLN A 144 -2.80 19.13 -23.45
CA GLN A 144 -1.39 18.74 -23.34
C GLN A 144 -1.08 18.05 -22.01
N VAL A 145 -1.74 18.46 -20.92
CA VAL A 145 -1.65 17.81 -19.61
C VAL A 145 -2.22 16.40 -19.66
N ASP A 146 -3.35 16.19 -20.35
CA ASP A 146 -3.95 14.87 -20.57
C ASP A 146 -3.11 13.99 -21.50
N GLU A 147 -2.65 14.52 -22.64
CA GLU A 147 -1.78 13.81 -23.59
C GLU A 147 -0.44 13.38 -22.95
N ALA A 148 0.03 14.14 -21.97
CA ALA A 148 1.24 13.83 -21.20
C ALA A 148 0.97 12.90 -19.98
N GLY A 149 -0.29 12.53 -19.71
CA GLY A 149 -0.67 11.70 -18.56
C GLY A 149 -0.47 12.37 -17.20
N LEU A 150 -0.32 13.70 -17.16
CA LEU A 150 0.01 14.45 -15.94
C LEU A 150 -1.21 14.60 -15.01
N ASN A 151 -2.43 14.62 -15.55
CA ASN A 151 -3.65 14.60 -14.76
C ASN A 151 -3.84 13.27 -14.00
N GLU A 152 -3.44 12.15 -14.61
CA GLU A 152 -3.49 10.82 -13.97
C GLU A 152 -2.44 10.70 -12.85
N ALA A 153 -1.24 11.26 -13.10
CA ALA A 153 -0.18 11.32 -12.10
C ALA A 153 -0.52 12.21 -10.89
N LEU A 154 -1.38 13.23 -11.07
CA LEU A 154 -1.90 14.09 -9.99
C LEU A 154 -3.13 13.53 -9.28
N GLY A 155 -3.95 12.75 -9.97
CA GLY A 155 -5.21 12.18 -9.46
C GLY A 155 -5.05 11.02 -8.48
N GLY A 156 -3.82 10.66 -8.10
CA GLY A 156 -3.56 9.64 -7.07
C GLY A 156 -3.84 8.19 -7.50
N THR A 157 -4.36 7.95 -8.71
CA THR A 157 -4.30 6.62 -9.35
C THR A 157 -2.99 6.54 -10.11
N ILE A 158 -1.89 6.45 -9.36
CA ILE A 158 -0.59 6.14 -9.95
C ILE A 158 -0.70 4.71 -10.48
N THR A 159 -1.07 4.58 -11.75
CA THR A 159 -0.82 3.35 -12.49
C THR A 159 0.68 3.08 -12.32
N PRO A 160 1.08 2.01 -11.62
CA PRO A 160 2.48 1.76 -11.34
C PRO A 160 3.29 1.83 -12.62
N THR A 161 4.32 2.67 -12.63
CA THR A 161 5.24 2.77 -13.76
C THR A 161 5.88 1.41 -14.02
N ARG A 162 6.45 1.21 -15.22
CA ARG A 162 7.12 -0.05 -15.52
C ARG A 162 8.25 -0.32 -14.54
N GLU A 163 8.98 0.74 -14.25
CA GLU A 163 10.14 0.79 -13.38
C GLU A 163 9.78 0.37 -11.95
N THR A 164 8.65 0.85 -11.42
CA THR A 164 8.18 0.46 -10.08
C THR A 164 7.83 -1.02 -10.00
N LEU A 165 7.18 -1.58 -11.04
CA LEU A 165 6.85 -3.01 -11.10
C LEU A 165 8.10 -3.89 -11.28
N VAL A 166 9.08 -3.45 -12.08
CA VAL A 166 10.39 -4.12 -12.20
C VAL A 166 11.10 -4.11 -10.86
N ALA A 167 11.15 -2.97 -10.17
CA ALA A 167 11.75 -2.86 -8.85
C ALA A 167 11.04 -3.76 -7.82
N ALA A 168 9.71 -3.90 -7.89
CA ALA A 168 8.96 -4.81 -7.02
C ALA A 168 9.31 -6.30 -7.27
N VAL A 169 9.49 -6.69 -8.54
CA VAL A 169 9.95 -8.03 -8.91
C VAL A 169 11.37 -8.28 -8.39
N GLU A 170 12.28 -7.32 -8.58
CA GLU A 170 13.67 -7.42 -8.13
C GLU A 170 13.77 -7.46 -6.60
N HIS A 171 12.99 -6.64 -5.90
CA HIS A 171 12.90 -6.66 -4.45
C HIS A 171 12.36 -7.99 -3.93
N SER A 172 11.34 -8.55 -4.56
CA SER A 172 10.82 -9.87 -4.19
C SER A 172 11.84 -10.99 -4.41
N ARG A 173 12.67 -10.88 -5.47
CA ARG A 173 13.79 -11.81 -5.71
C ARG A 173 14.90 -11.66 -4.68
N SER A 174 15.29 -10.45 -4.33
CA SER A 174 16.35 -10.21 -3.34
C SER A 174 15.93 -10.63 -1.93
N THR A 175 14.65 -10.48 -1.61
CA THR A 175 14.08 -10.89 -0.31
C THR A 175 13.64 -12.35 -0.26
N GLY A 176 13.71 -13.08 -1.39
CA GLY A 176 13.26 -14.46 -1.50
C GLY A 176 11.75 -14.66 -1.34
N ASP A 177 10.93 -13.60 -1.37
CA ASP A 177 9.48 -13.70 -1.29
C ASP A 177 8.90 -14.13 -2.64
N VAL A 178 8.83 -15.46 -2.84
CA VAL A 178 8.32 -16.06 -4.07
C VAL A 178 6.84 -15.73 -4.31
N ALA A 179 6.04 -15.59 -3.25
CA ALA A 179 4.60 -15.36 -3.38
C ALA A 179 4.32 -13.93 -3.89
N ARG A 180 4.92 -12.92 -3.27
CA ARG A 180 4.84 -11.52 -3.73
C ARG A 180 5.57 -11.32 -5.06
N GLY A 181 6.66 -12.05 -5.29
CA GLY A 181 7.37 -12.03 -6.57
C GLY A 181 6.52 -12.52 -7.73
N ALA A 182 5.68 -13.54 -7.51
CA ALA A 182 4.76 -14.04 -8.54
C ALA A 182 3.65 -13.01 -8.87
N GLU A 183 3.11 -12.33 -7.86
CA GLU A 183 2.13 -11.24 -8.05
C GLU A 183 2.74 -10.07 -8.82
N ALA A 184 3.90 -9.57 -8.38
CA ALA A 184 4.60 -8.47 -9.03
C ALA A 184 4.96 -8.79 -10.49
N ALA A 185 5.38 -10.03 -10.77
CA ALA A 185 5.65 -10.48 -12.13
C ALA A 185 4.40 -10.55 -13.00
N ALA A 186 3.26 -10.98 -12.45
CA ALA A 186 1.98 -10.98 -13.15
C ALA A 186 1.51 -9.55 -13.48
N LEU A 187 1.64 -8.62 -12.54
CA LEU A 187 1.33 -7.19 -12.76
C LEU A 187 2.21 -6.59 -13.86
N LEU A 188 3.53 -6.81 -13.80
CA LEU A 188 4.46 -6.33 -14.83
C LEU A 188 4.11 -6.89 -16.21
N SER A 189 3.87 -8.21 -16.30
CA SER A 189 3.50 -8.85 -17.56
C SER A 189 2.18 -8.31 -18.11
N ARG A 190 1.21 -8.01 -17.24
CA ARG A 190 -0.08 -7.47 -17.66
C ARG A 190 0.04 -6.05 -18.17
N ARG A 191 0.82 -5.21 -17.48
CA ARG A 191 1.15 -3.84 -17.90
C ARG A 191 1.81 -3.84 -19.27
N ASP A 192 2.86 -4.65 -19.45
CA ASP A 192 3.62 -4.74 -20.70
C ASP A 192 2.72 -5.21 -21.86
N ALA A 193 1.80 -6.15 -21.61
CA ALA A 193 0.82 -6.59 -22.61
C ALA A 193 -0.19 -5.50 -22.99
N MET A 194 -0.67 -4.71 -22.01
CA MET A 194 -1.60 -3.61 -22.26
C MET A 194 -0.93 -2.46 -23.04
N ALA A 195 0.29 -2.09 -22.67
CA ALA A 195 1.07 -1.10 -23.38
C ALA A 195 1.32 -1.54 -24.84
N ALA A 196 1.68 -2.81 -25.06
CA ALA A 196 1.90 -3.34 -26.41
C ALA A 196 0.64 -3.40 -27.28
N ALA A 197 -0.55 -3.52 -26.67
CA ALA A 197 -1.83 -3.51 -27.38
C ALA A 197 -2.33 -2.09 -27.70
N SER A 198 -1.74 -1.07 -27.07
CA SER A 198 -2.12 0.33 -27.25
C SER A 198 -1.34 0.98 -28.40
N PRO A 199 -2.01 1.68 -29.34
CA PRO A 199 -1.32 2.39 -30.43
C PRO A 199 -0.30 3.43 -29.97
N SER A 200 -0.52 4.04 -28.81
CA SER A 200 0.35 5.06 -28.19
C SER A 200 1.36 4.45 -27.20
N GLY A 201 1.26 3.16 -26.88
CA GLY A 201 2.02 2.54 -25.80
C GLY A 201 1.53 2.92 -24.39
N SER A 202 0.47 3.72 -24.28
CA SER A 202 -0.13 4.09 -23.00
C SER A 202 -1.03 2.98 -22.45
N VAL A 203 -1.06 2.83 -21.13
CA VAL A 203 -1.89 1.86 -20.42
C VAL A 203 -3.12 2.59 -19.91
N ASP A 204 -4.31 2.11 -20.26
CA ASP A 204 -5.57 2.63 -19.69
C ASP A 204 -5.60 2.38 -18.16
N PRO A 205 -5.63 3.42 -17.32
CA PRO A 205 -5.54 3.28 -15.87
C PRO A 205 -6.67 2.46 -15.27
N PHE A 206 -7.90 2.68 -15.75
CA PHE A 206 -9.08 1.98 -15.22
C PHE A 206 -9.02 0.47 -15.48
N THR A 207 -8.70 0.08 -16.72
CA THR A 207 -8.52 -1.33 -17.08
C THR A 207 -7.35 -1.94 -16.32
N PHE A 208 -6.27 -1.20 -16.14
CA PHE A 208 -5.11 -1.70 -15.39
C PHE A 208 -5.45 -1.93 -13.92
N GLU A 209 -6.22 -1.04 -13.30
CA GLU A 209 -6.69 -1.18 -11.93
C GLU A 209 -7.59 -2.40 -11.73
N LEU A 210 -8.53 -2.65 -12.65
CA LEU A 210 -9.36 -3.86 -12.62
C LEU A 210 -8.51 -5.13 -12.70
N GLU A 211 -7.50 -5.15 -13.56
CA GLU A 211 -6.56 -6.26 -13.67
C GLU A 211 -5.68 -6.40 -12.43
N ARG A 212 -5.26 -5.28 -11.83
CA ARG A 212 -4.53 -5.26 -10.57
C ARG A 212 -5.34 -5.91 -9.45
N PHE A 213 -6.61 -5.54 -9.28
CA PHE A 213 -7.50 -6.16 -8.30
C PHE A 213 -7.68 -7.66 -8.55
N ARG A 214 -7.81 -8.06 -9.82
CA ARG A 214 -7.95 -9.47 -10.21
C ARG A 214 -6.68 -10.26 -9.86
N ILE A 215 -5.51 -9.74 -10.22
CA ILE A 215 -4.22 -10.36 -9.93
C ILE A 215 -4.00 -10.43 -8.42
N ALA A 216 -4.23 -9.34 -7.69
CA ALA A 216 -4.13 -9.31 -6.23
C ALA A 216 -5.04 -10.38 -5.59
N SER A 217 -6.29 -10.49 -6.04
CA SER A 217 -7.22 -11.52 -5.54
C SER A 217 -6.77 -12.94 -5.84
N GLN A 218 -6.14 -13.18 -6.99
CA GLN A 218 -5.59 -14.50 -7.37
C GLN A 218 -4.39 -14.90 -6.51
N HIS A 219 -3.55 -13.94 -6.15
CA HIS A 219 -2.31 -14.18 -5.41
C HIS A 219 -2.47 -14.06 -3.88
N ALA A 220 -3.52 -13.38 -3.40
CA ALA A 220 -3.80 -13.17 -1.98
C ALA A 220 -3.74 -14.45 -1.11
N PRO A 221 -4.29 -15.61 -1.53
CA PRO A 221 -4.21 -16.83 -0.72
C PRO A 221 -2.77 -17.32 -0.51
N ALA A 222 -1.93 -17.25 -1.53
CA ALA A 222 -0.53 -17.69 -1.44
C ALA A 222 0.31 -16.76 -0.57
N ILE A 223 0.08 -15.45 -0.67
CA ILE A 223 0.73 -14.44 0.17
C ILE A 223 0.29 -14.63 1.63
N ALA A 224 -1.02 -14.77 1.88
CA ALA A 224 -1.56 -15.01 3.21
C ALA A 224 -1.01 -16.31 3.84
N LEU A 225 -0.90 -17.38 3.05
CA LEU A 225 -0.30 -18.64 3.50
C LEU A 225 1.16 -18.45 3.90
N ARG A 226 1.96 -17.80 3.05
CA ARG A 226 3.37 -17.50 3.33
C ARG A 226 3.50 -16.70 4.62
N ASP A 227 2.77 -15.60 4.74
CA ASP A 227 2.84 -14.71 5.90
C ASP A 227 2.44 -15.46 7.18
N ALA A 228 1.40 -16.29 7.11
CA ALA A 228 0.97 -17.12 8.23
C ALA A 228 2.05 -18.12 8.67
N VAL A 229 2.78 -18.73 7.73
CA VAL A 229 3.90 -19.63 8.01
C VAL A 229 5.06 -18.86 8.65
N VAL A 230 5.52 -17.78 8.01
CA VAL A 230 6.67 -16.98 8.45
C VAL A 230 6.45 -16.41 9.85
N GLN A 231 5.24 -15.92 10.16
CA GLN A 231 4.91 -15.40 11.50
C GLN A 231 4.97 -16.45 12.61
N ARG A 232 4.86 -17.75 12.31
CA ARG A 232 4.80 -18.83 13.31
C ARG A 232 6.16 -19.51 13.54
N ILE A 233 7.04 -19.47 12.54
CA ILE A 233 8.36 -20.08 12.60
C ILE A 233 9.21 -19.59 13.80
N PRO A 234 9.36 -18.27 14.05
CA PRO A 234 10.15 -17.78 15.18
C PRO A 234 9.70 -18.36 16.50
N ARG A 235 8.38 -18.46 16.73
CA ARG A 235 7.87 -18.97 17.99
C ARG A 235 8.14 -20.47 18.20
N LEU A 236 8.17 -21.26 17.13
CA LEU A 236 8.55 -22.69 17.21
C LEU A 236 10.03 -22.84 17.55
N LEU A 237 10.86 -22.02 16.92
CA LEU A 237 12.30 -21.94 17.16
C LEU A 237 12.60 -21.51 18.60
N ASP A 238 11.98 -20.42 19.08
CA ASP A 238 12.17 -19.87 20.43
C ASP A 238 11.87 -20.92 21.51
N LEU A 239 10.78 -21.70 21.35
CA LEU A 239 10.42 -22.71 22.35
C LEU A 239 11.49 -23.79 22.50
N VAL A 240 12.12 -24.20 21.40
CA VAL A 240 13.18 -25.22 21.41
C VAL A 240 14.47 -24.65 21.99
N ILE A 241 14.83 -23.43 21.60
CA ILE A 241 16.04 -22.78 22.08
C ILE A 241 15.91 -22.37 23.55
N ASP A 242 14.80 -21.77 23.97
CA ASP A 242 14.55 -21.43 25.38
C ASP A 242 14.56 -22.68 26.26
N TRP A 243 14.02 -23.80 25.77
CA TRP A 243 14.13 -25.08 26.47
C TRP A 243 15.59 -25.51 26.63
N LEU A 244 16.36 -25.53 25.54
CA LEU A 244 17.76 -25.95 25.57
C LEU A 244 18.61 -25.04 26.46
N ASP A 245 18.46 -23.73 26.30
CA ASP A 245 19.22 -22.72 27.02
C ASP A 245 18.90 -22.72 28.50
N ALA A 246 17.67 -23.07 28.90
CA ALA A 246 17.33 -23.21 30.30
C ALA A 246 18.18 -24.28 31.00
N HIS A 247 18.79 -25.24 30.29
CA HIS A 247 19.71 -26.22 30.84
C HIS A 247 21.16 -25.73 30.98
N THR A 248 21.49 -24.56 30.45
CA THR A 248 22.84 -23.97 30.54
C THR A 248 23.11 -23.33 31.91
N SER A 249 24.38 -23.11 32.19
CA SER A 249 24.94 -22.46 33.38
C SER A 249 24.67 -20.96 33.39
N TRP A 250 24.61 -20.34 32.21
CA TRP A 250 24.35 -18.91 32.05
C TRP A 250 22.86 -18.55 32.08
N ALA A 251 21.94 -19.53 32.06
CA ALA A 251 20.49 -19.28 32.09
C ALA A 251 20.04 -18.37 33.24
N ALA A 252 20.70 -18.42 34.40
CA ALA A 252 20.40 -17.55 35.54
C ALA A 252 20.73 -16.07 35.32
N HIS A 253 21.46 -15.75 34.24
CA HIS A 253 21.92 -14.42 33.88
C HIS A 253 21.33 -13.93 32.54
N ASP A 254 20.44 -14.70 31.93
CA ASP A 254 19.78 -14.34 30.68
C ASP A 254 18.44 -13.63 30.96
N ASP A 255 18.22 -12.51 30.27
CA ASP A 255 17.05 -11.65 30.43
C ASP A 255 15.72 -12.36 30.12
N ARG A 256 15.71 -13.39 29.26
CA ARG A 256 14.52 -14.19 28.96
C ARG A 256 14.00 -14.93 30.20
N PHE A 257 14.90 -15.32 31.09
CA PHE A 257 14.55 -16.05 32.32
C PHE A 257 14.53 -15.16 33.56
N ALA A 258 15.00 -13.92 33.47
CA ALA A 258 15.11 -12.99 34.59
C ALA A 258 13.75 -12.75 35.28
N GLY A 259 13.70 -12.95 36.59
CA GLY A 259 12.59 -12.56 37.47
C GLY A 259 12.91 -11.34 38.32
N SER A 260 11.94 -10.86 39.10
CA SER A 260 12.12 -9.81 40.10
C SER A 260 13.13 -10.18 41.19
N ASP A 261 13.37 -11.47 41.40
CA ASP A 261 14.36 -12.01 42.32
C ASP A 261 14.92 -13.37 41.83
N ALA A 262 15.91 -13.90 42.56
CA ALA A 262 16.57 -15.15 42.24
C ALA A 262 15.67 -16.40 42.40
N ALA A 263 14.62 -16.35 43.21
CA ALA A 263 13.67 -17.45 43.34
C ALA A 263 12.73 -17.49 42.13
N GLN A 264 12.25 -16.33 41.68
CA GLN A 264 11.42 -16.21 40.49
C GLN A 264 12.21 -16.57 39.22
N THR A 265 13.48 -16.16 39.12
CA THR A 265 14.37 -16.54 38.00
C THR A 265 14.51 -18.07 37.92
N ARG A 266 14.83 -18.73 39.04
CA ARG A 266 14.90 -20.21 39.09
C ARG A 266 13.60 -20.88 38.67
N ARG A 267 12.46 -20.37 39.16
CA ARG A 267 11.14 -20.87 38.77
C ARG A 267 10.88 -20.72 37.27
N ARG A 268 11.28 -19.60 36.65
CA ARG A 268 11.13 -19.39 35.19
C ARG A 268 11.99 -20.36 34.38
N ILE A 269 13.22 -20.61 34.82
CA ILE A 269 14.12 -21.61 34.22
C ILE A 269 13.49 -23.01 34.32
N GLU A 270 13.01 -23.39 35.50
CA GLU A 270 12.31 -24.67 35.71
C GLU A 270 11.07 -24.80 34.82
N MET A 271 10.26 -23.74 34.72
CA MET A 271 9.11 -23.70 33.81
C MET A 271 9.53 -23.86 32.34
N ALA A 272 10.62 -23.22 31.90
CA ALA A 272 11.11 -23.39 30.53
C ALA A 272 11.56 -24.84 30.27
N ARG A 273 12.27 -25.47 31.22
CA ARG A 273 12.68 -26.88 31.12
C ARG A 273 11.48 -27.83 31.03
N GLU A 274 10.46 -27.61 31.85
CA GLU A 274 9.32 -28.53 31.97
C GLU A 274 8.21 -28.29 30.93
N CYS A 275 7.91 -27.03 30.63
CA CYS A 275 6.71 -26.66 29.87
C CYS A 275 6.98 -26.40 28.37
N ASN A 276 8.14 -25.86 28.01
CA ASN A 276 8.42 -25.50 26.62
C ASN A 276 8.34 -26.69 25.64
N PRO A 277 8.81 -27.91 26.00
CA PRO A 277 8.62 -29.07 25.12
C PRO A 277 7.14 -29.37 24.84
N GLY A 278 6.27 -29.21 25.84
CA GLY A 278 4.82 -29.37 25.67
C GLY A 278 4.22 -28.28 24.78
N PHE A 279 4.61 -27.02 24.99
CA PHE A 279 4.17 -25.91 24.14
C PHE A 279 4.67 -26.06 22.69
N TYR A 280 5.90 -26.54 22.51
CA TYR A 280 6.46 -26.84 21.20
C TYR A 280 5.65 -27.93 20.51
N ALA A 281 5.39 -29.06 21.18
CA ALA A 281 4.63 -30.16 20.62
C ALA A 281 3.22 -29.74 20.16
N VAL A 282 2.49 -28.98 20.99
CA VAL A 282 1.15 -28.47 20.62
C VAL A 282 1.22 -27.55 19.40
N ARG A 283 2.17 -26.60 19.38
CA ARG A 283 2.29 -25.65 18.27
C ARG A 283 2.77 -26.33 16.99
N ALA A 284 3.67 -27.30 17.07
CA ALA A 284 4.13 -28.08 15.93
C ALA A 284 2.96 -28.89 15.34
N THR A 285 2.10 -29.47 16.17
CA THR A 285 0.87 -30.15 15.72
C THR A 285 -0.09 -29.18 15.04
N GLN A 286 -0.39 -28.03 15.66
CA GLN A 286 -1.25 -27.01 15.04
C GLN A 286 -0.69 -26.48 13.71
N PHE A 287 0.63 -26.34 13.64
CA PHE A 287 1.31 -25.95 12.42
C PHE A 287 1.14 -27.03 11.34
N ALA A 288 1.31 -28.31 11.69
CA ALA A 288 1.11 -29.42 10.77
C ALA A 288 -0.34 -29.57 10.30
N GLU A 289 -1.31 -29.33 11.19
CA GLU A 289 -2.74 -29.32 10.86
C GLU A 289 -3.10 -28.20 9.88
N ALA A 290 -2.53 -26.99 10.08
CA ALA A 290 -2.82 -25.83 9.24
C ALA A 290 -2.09 -25.85 7.89
N PHE A 291 -0.85 -26.34 7.84
CA PHE A 291 0.05 -26.17 6.69
C PHE A 291 0.57 -27.47 6.08
N GLY A 292 0.10 -28.61 6.58
CA GLY A 292 0.46 -29.96 6.12
C GLY A 292 1.49 -30.67 7.00
N PRO A 293 1.61 -32.00 6.88
CA PRO A 293 2.35 -32.85 7.83
C PRO A 293 3.88 -32.79 7.66
N ALA A 294 4.37 -32.07 6.65
CA ALA A 294 5.81 -31.93 6.42
C ALA A 294 6.46 -31.20 7.61
N PRO A 295 7.67 -31.60 8.05
CA PRO A 295 8.37 -30.90 9.12
C PRO A 295 8.52 -29.41 8.81
N TRP A 296 8.11 -28.57 9.75
CA TRP A 296 8.11 -27.12 9.53
C TRP A 296 9.51 -26.55 9.25
N TRP A 297 10.57 -27.21 9.74
CA TRP A 297 11.96 -26.83 9.50
C TRP A 297 12.50 -27.25 8.12
N GLN A 298 11.75 -28.02 7.34
CA GLN A 298 12.09 -28.37 5.94
C GLN A 298 11.36 -27.47 4.93
N ARG A 299 10.60 -26.50 5.41
CA ARG A 299 9.79 -25.64 4.56
C ARG A 299 10.64 -24.64 3.78
N PRO A 300 10.28 -24.35 2.52
CA PRO A 300 11.00 -23.37 1.71
C PRO A 300 10.95 -21.97 2.33
N GLU A 301 9.87 -21.60 3.02
CA GLU A 301 9.71 -20.30 3.66
C GLU A 301 10.80 -20.08 4.73
N LEU A 302 11.20 -21.11 5.50
CA LEU A 302 12.29 -20.99 6.47
C LEU A 302 13.63 -20.67 5.78
N GLN A 303 13.93 -21.36 4.67
CA GLN A 303 15.18 -21.12 3.94
C GLN A 303 15.20 -19.73 3.30
N GLN A 304 14.05 -19.26 2.81
CA GLN A 304 13.91 -17.90 2.28
C GLN A 304 14.16 -16.84 3.36
N GLU A 305 13.58 -17.00 4.55
CA GLU A 305 13.79 -16.06 5.66
C GLU A 305 15.25 -16.05 6.15
N ARG A 306 15.93 -17.20 6.11
CA ARG A 306 17.37 -17.28 6.41
C ARG A 306 18.22 -16.58 5.35
N ALA A 307 17.97 -16.86 4.06
CA ALA A 307 18.70 -16.23 2.97
C ALA A 307 18.53 -14.72 2.92
N ALA A 308 17.39 -14.21 3.41
CA ALA A 308 17.09 -12.80 3.49
C ALA A 308 17.53 -12.13 4.82
N GLU A 309 18.27 -12.85 5.67
CA GLU A 309 18.79 -12.36 6.96
C GLU A 309 17.70 -11.81 7.92
N ARG A 310 16.44 -12.27 7.75
CA ARG A 310 15.31 -11.86 8.61
C ARG A 310 15.20 -12.69 9.88
N ILE A 311 15.84 -13.85 9.88
CA ILE A 311 16.10 -14.61 11.11
C ILE A 311 17.46 -14.16 11.62
N LEU A 312 17.46 -13.47 12.75
CA LEU A 312 18.68 -12.90 13.37
C LEU A 312 19.62 -13.95 13.95
N TRP A 313 19.36 -15.24 13.72
CA TRP A 313 20.17 -16.32 14.25
C TRP A 313 21.29 -16.69 13.31
N THR A 314 22.50 -16.83 13.85
CA THR A 314 23.62 -17.40 13.10
C THR A 314 23.29 -18.82 12.60
N ASP A 315 23.92 -19.24 11.50
CA ASP A 315 23.73 -20.60 10.96
C ASP A 315 24.05 -21.69 11.99
N ALA A 316 25.06 -21.48 12.82
CA ALA A 316 25.42 -22.41 13.88
C ALA A 316 24.34 -22.51 14.97
N ARG A 317 23.70 -21.38 15.32
CA ARG A 317 22.62 -21.32 16.29
C ARG A 317 21.34 -21.95 15.75
N MET A 318 21.02 -21.69 14.49
CA MET A 318 19.93 -22.36 13.78
C MET A 318 20.14 -23.87 13.76
N GLN A 319 21.33 -24.34 13.38
CA GLN A 319 21.60 -25.78 13.34
C GLN A 319 21.50 -26.42 14.74
N LEU A 320 21.96 -25.72 15.79
CA LEU A 320 21.78 -26.18 17.17
C LEU A 320 20.29 -26.32 17.53
N ALA A 321 19.44 -25.36 17.16
CA ALA A 321 17.99 -25.45 17.37
C ALA A 321 17.41 -26.69 16.68
N LEU A 322 17.78 -26.92 15.41
CA LEU A 322 17.29 -28.05 14.63
C LEU A 322 17.74 -29.40 15.20
N ASP A 323 18.99 -29.50 15.66
CA ASP A 323 19.52 -30.71 16.30
C ASP A 323 18.84 -30.99 17.64
N ALA A 324 18.33 -29.96 18.32
CA ALA A 324 17.63 -30.07 19.59
C ALA A 324 16.15 -30.50 19.46
N ILE A 325 15.52 -30.27 18.30
CA ILE A 325 14.10 -30.61 18.07
C ILE A 325 13.76 -32.05 18.47
N PRO A 326 14.51 -33.11 18.07
CA PRO A 326 14.16 -34.48 18.41
C PRO A 326 14.20 -34.78 19.92
N ALA A 327 15.03 -34.03 20.67
CA ALA A 327 15.19 -34.20 22.11
C ALA A 327 14.23 -33.31 22.93
N CYS A 328 13.63 -32.29 22.30
CA CYS A 328 12.68 -31.37 22.92
C CYS A 328 11.31 -32.02 23.08
N VAL A 329 11.21 -32.99 23.99
CA VAL A 329 9.97 -33.73 24.31
C VAL A 329 9.60 -33.56 25.78
N PRO A 330 8.30 -33.58 26.15
CA PRO A 330 7.87 -33.42 27.54
C PRO A 330 8.60 -34.38 28.49
N MET A 331 8.99 -33.87 29.66
CA MET A 331 9.72 -34.60 30.71
C MET A 331 11.14 -35.06 30.35
N ALA A 332 11.65 -34.75 29.16
CA ALA A 332 13.05 -35.04 28.81
C ALA A 332 14.01 -33.96 29.33
N THR A 333 15.26 -34.38 29.54
CA THR A 333 16.38 -33.47 29.83
C THR A 333 17.17 -33.25 28.55
N ALA A 334 17.66 -32.02 28.32
CA ALA A 334 18.49 -31.73 27.16
C ALA A 334 19.78 -32.58 27.16
N PRO A 335 20.16 -33.17 26.01
CA PRO A 335 21.40 -33.93 25.87
C PRO A 335 22.62 -33.08 26.27
N PRO A 336 23.57 -33.59 27.08
CA PRO A 336 24.72 -32.82 27.56
C PRO A 336 25.57 -32.21 26.44
N GLU A 337 25.67 -32.88 25.30
CA GLU A 337 26.40 -32.40 24.12
C GLU A 337 25.75 -31.16 23.49
N LEU A 338 24.41 -31.10 23.46
CA LEU A 338 23.68 -29.94 22.95
C LEU A 338 23.74 -28.78 23.94
N VAL A 339 23.69 -29.07 25.25
CA VAL A 339 23.89 -28.07 26.30
C VAL A 339 25.30 -27.47 26.18
N ALA A 340 26.34 -28.28 26.04
CA ALA A 340 27.72 -27.79 25.87
C ALA A 340 27.88 -26.92 24.62
N ARG A 341 27.17 -27.22 23.52
CA ARG A 341 27.11 -26.36 22.33
C ARG A 341 26.40 -25.04 22.61
N ALA A 342 25.27 -25.07 23.35
CA ALA A 342 24.55 -23.88 23.77
C ALA A 342 25.38 -22.97 24.70
N GLU A 343 26.17 -23.57 25.59
CA GLU A 343 27.12 -22.85 26.47
C GLU A 343 28.13 -22.01 25.69
N ALA A 344 28.60 -22.49 24.54
CA ALA A 344 29.58 -21.79 23.72
C ALA A 344 29.05 -20.49 23.09
N PHE A 345 27.74 -20.32 23.02
CA PHE A 345 27.10 -19.11 22.51
C PHE A 345 26.97 -18.01 23.58
N GLY A 346 26.67 -18.39 24.82
CA GLY A 346 26.41 -17.46 25.93
C GLY A 346 25.03 -16.77 25.86
N PRO A 347 24.72 -15.89 26.84
CA PRO A 347 23.36 -15.34 27.06
C PRO A 347 22.89 -14.30 26.02
N ASN A 348 23.77 -13.81 25.14
CA ASN A 348 23.46 -12.74 24.18
C ASN A 348 23.63 -13.17 22.72
N ALA A 349 23.68 -14.47 22.46
CA ALA A 349 23.82 -14.96 21.09
C ALA A 349 22.48 -14.95 20.36
N PHE A 350 22.29 -13.93 19.54
CA PHE A 350 21.41 -13.96 18.39
C PHE A 350 22.17 -14.69 17.27
#